data_AF-A0A3D2N274-F1
#
_entry.id   AF-A0A3D2N274-F1
#
_cell.length_a   1.000
_cell.length_b   1.000
_cell.length_c   1.000
_cell.angle_alpha   90.00
_cell.angle_beta   90.00
_cell.angle_gamma   90.00
#
_symmetry.space_group_name_H-M   'P 1'
#
loop_
_entity.id
_entity.type
_entity.pdbx_description
1 polymer ?
#
loop_
_entity_poly.entity_id
_entity_poly.type
_entity_poly.pdbx_seq_one_letter_code
_entity_poly.pdbx_strand_id
1 'polypeptide(L)'
;LGICNGFQALIKLGLVPYGEIVDMRDDSPTLTFNTIARHQSKMVNTRIASNKSPWLAACEVGDIHSIAISHGEGRFVATAEEIAKLAANGQIATQYVDFDGEPTFDIHCNPNTSFDAIEGITSPDGRVLGKMGHSERMGNGVCINVPGAKDQKIFESGVNYFK
;
A
#
# COMPACT_ATOMS: atom_id res chain seq x y z
N LEU A 1 -4.59 5.35 9.77
CA LEU A 1 -3.37 4.93 9.06
C LEU A 1 -2.91 3.59 9.65
N GLY A 2 -2.76 2.56 8.82
CA GLY A 2 -2.17 1.28 9.20
C GLY A 2 -1.03 0.92 8.25
N ILE A 3 0.17 0.74 8.80
CA ILE A 3 1.38 0.37 8.05
C ILE A 3 1.82 -1.04 8.44
N CYS A 4 2.15 -1.88 7.46
CA CYS A 4 2.51 -3.29 7.61
C CYS A 4 1.48 -4.05 8.48
N ASN A 5 1.81 -4.39 9.72
CA ASN A 5 0.89 -5.08 10.63
C ASN A 5 -0.36 -4.26 10.94
N GLY A 6 -0.25 -2.92 10.93
CA GLY A 6 -1.41 -2.05 11.06
C GLY A 6 -2.40 -2.23 9.89
N PHE A 7 -1.90 -2.43 8.67
CA PHE A 7 -2.77 -2.72 7.53
C PHE A 7 -3.43 -4.09 7.68
N GLN A 8 -2.68 -5.11 8.10
CA GLN A 8 -3.22 -6.46 8.38
C GLN A 8 -4.34 -6.45 9.41
N ALA A 9 -4.23 -5.63 10.45
CA ALA A 9 -5.29 -5.49 11.44
C ALA A 9 -6.52 -4.78 10.85
N LEU A 10 -6.32 -3.63 10.20
CA LEU A 10 -7.44 -2.82 9.71
C LEU A 10 -8.20 -3.47 8.54
N ILE A 11 -7.52 -4.23 7.67
CA ILE A 11 -8.19 -4.96 6.58
C ILE A 11 -9.06 -6.10 7.11
N LYS A 12 -8.60 -6.82 8.15
CA LYS A 12 -9.36 -7.91 8.80
C LYS A 12 -10.57 -7.41 9.61
N LEU A 13 -10.65 -6.12 9.88
CA LEU A 13 -11.80 -5.49 10.51
C LEU A 13 -12.80 -4.92 9.49
N GLY A 14 -12.48 -4.91 8.19
CA GLY A 14 -13.30 -4.26 7.17
C GLY A 14 -13.11 -2.75 7.03
N LEU A 15 -12.40 -2.10 7.97
CA LEU A 15 -12.23 -0.65 8.00
C LEU A 15 -11.55 -0.07 6.76
N VAL A 16 -10.62 -0.81 6.15
CA VAL A 16 -9.91 -0.36 4.93
C VAL A 16 -10.68 -0.68 3.64
N PRO A 17 -11.20 -1.89 3.39
CA PRO A 17 -11.93 -2.14 2.16
C PRO A 17 -13.32 -1.47 2.15
N TYR A 18 -13.99 -1.42 3.30
CA TYR A 18 -15.43 -1.07 3.40
C TYR A 18 -15.69 0.22 4.20
N GLY A 19 -14.73 0.71 4.99
CA GLY A 19 -14.89 1.95 5.77
C GLY A 19 -15.63 1.78 7.10
N GLU A 20 -16.10 0.59 7.41
CA GLU A 20 -16.81 0.26 8.64
C GLU A 20 -16.38 -1.13 9.16
N ILE A 21 -16.70 -1.42 10.42
CA ILE A 21 -16.42 -2.74 11.00
C ILE A 21 -17.46 -3.72 10.49
N VAL A 22 -17.02 -4.75 9.77
CA VAL A 22 -17.91 -5.81 9.26
C VAL A 22 -17.33 -7.19 9.54
N ASP A 23 -18.20 -8.19 9.60
CA ASP A 23 -17.77 -9.58 9.57
C ASP A 23 -17.18 -9.91 8.19
N MET A 24 -15.93 -10.37 8.19
CA MET A 24 -15.22 -10.72 6.97
C MET A 24 -15.76 -12.03 6.39
N ARG A 25 -15.87 -12.08 5.06
CA ARG A 25 -16.26 -13.27 4.30
C ARG A 25 -15.02 -13.95 3.72
N ASP A 26 -15.16 -15.19 3.30
CA ASP A 26 -14.08 -15.95 2.66
C ASP A 26 -13.56 -15.30 1.36
N ASP A 27 -14.39 -14.47 0.72
CA ASP A 27 -14.07 -13.73 -0.51
C ASP A 27 -13.65 -12.28 -0.29
N SER A 28 -13.59 -11.81 0.96
CA SER A 28 -13.20 -10.45 1.28
C SER A 28 -11.71 -10.20 1.00
N PRO A 29 -11.33 -8.98 0.56
CA PRO A 29 -9.93 -8.60 0.41
C PRO A 29 -9.14 -8.82 1.70
N THR A 30 -7.95 -9.39 1.58
CA THR A 30 -7.10 -9.67 2.75
C THR A 30 -5.62 -9.66 2.40
N LEU A 31 -4.79 -9.76 3.44
CA LEU A 31 -3.35 -9.96 3.36
C LEU A 31 -3.01 -11.36 3.85
N THR A 32 -2.19 -12.08 3.08
CA THR A 32 -1.78 -13.45 3.39
C THR A 32 -0.28 -13.66 3.14
N PHE A 33 0.20 -14.88 3.39
CA PHE A 33 1.58 -15.29 3.17
C PHE A 33 2.07 -14.93 1.76
N ASN A 34 3.30 -14.39 1.70
CA ASN A 34 4.00 -14.21 0.44
C ASN A 34 4.11 -15.57 -0.28
N THR A 35 4.09 -15.59 -1.62
CA THR A 35 4.17 -16.84 -2.41
C THR A 35 5.43 -17.66 -2.14
N ILE A 36 6.54 -17.01 -1.83
CA ILE A 36 7.80 -17.66 -1.46
C ILE A 36 7.83 -18.24 -0.05
N ALA A 37 6.76 -18.06 0.74
CA ALA A 37 6.63 -18.47 2.14
C ALA A 37 7.80 -18.01 3.04
N ARG A 38 8.39 -16.85 2.73
CA ARG A 38 9.52 -16.25 3.44
C ARG A 38 9.32 -14.77 3.65
N HIS A 39 9.94 -14.27 4.71
CA HIS A 39 10.05 -12.84 4.98
C HIS A 39 10.84 -12.15 3.87
N GLN A 40 10.36 -10.99 3.43
CA GLN A 40 11.04 -10.10 2.50
C GLN A 40 11.41 -8.81 3.20
N SER A 41 12.70 -8.46 3.17
CA SER A 41 13.23 -7.20 3.70
C SER A 41 14.11 -6.56 2.64
N LYS A 42 13.60 -5.52 1.99
CA LYS A 42 14.29 -4.83 0.90
C LYS A 42 13.66 -3.47 0.62
N MET A 43 14.29 -2.71 -0.26
CA MET A 43 13.69 -1.54 -0.90
C MET A 43 12.94 -1.97 -2.16
N VAL A 44 11.78 -1.36 -2.40
CA VAL A 44 10.96 -1.55 -3.60
C VAL A 44 10.51 -0.20 -4.14
N ASN A 45 10.20 -0.15 -5.42
CA ASN A 45 9.55 1.03 -6.00
C ASN A 45 8.03 0.84 -5.94
N THR A 46 7.35 1.91 -5.52
CA THR A 46 5.89 1.99 -5.49
C THR A 46 5.47 3.26 -6.20
N ARG A 47 4.38 3.19 -6.97
CA ARG A 47 3.73 4.38 -7.53
C ARG A 47 2.49 4.77 -6.74
N ILE A 48 2.16 6.06 -6.75
CA ILE A 48 0.84 6.55 -6.33
C ILE A 48 -0.16 6.25 -7.45
N ALA A 49 -1.09 5.32 -7.18
CA ALA A 49 -2.16 4.96 -8.12
C ALA A 49 -3.41 5.84 -7.96
N SER A 50 -3.62 6.38 -6.75
CA SER A 50 -4.70 7.31 -6.44
C SER A 50 -4.27 8.22 -5.29
N ASN A 51 -4.49 9.52 -5.44
CA ASN A 51 -4.26 10.54 -4.40
C ASN A 51 -5.58 11.09 -3.81
N LYS A 52 -6.71 10.37 -3.98
CA LYS A 52 -8.02 10.77 -3.41
C LYS A 52 -8.03 10.84 -1.88
N SER A 53 -7.12 10.13 -1.22
CA SER A 53 -7.01 10.10 0.23
C SER A 53 -6.31 11.35 0.77
N PRO A 54 -6.80 11.95 1.88
CA PRO A 54 -6.08 13.01 2.56
C PRO A 54 -4.66 12.64 2.97
N TRP A 55 -4.38 11.34 3.18
CA TRP A 55 -3.03 10.84 3.48
C TRP A 55 -2.05 11.02 2.32
N LEU A 56 -2.53 11.20 1.09
CA LEU A 56 -1.71 11.32 -0.12
C LEU A 56 -1.91 12.67 -0.83
N ALA A 57 -2.48 13.66 -0.13
CA ALA A 57 -2.83 14.96 -0.71
C ALA A 57 -1.62 15.78 -1.21
N ALA A 58 -0.41 15.50 -0.71
CA ALA A 58 0.82 16.14 -1.16
C ALA A 58 1.59 15.32 -2.21
N CYS A 59 0.97 14.30 -2.79
CA CYS A 59 1.50 13.48 -3.88
C CYS A 59 0.64 13.65 -5.15
N GLU A 60 1.27 13.44 -6.30
CA GLU A 60 0.61 13.36 -7.60
C GLU A 60 0.46 11.89 -8.04
N VAL A 61 -0.60 11.61 -8.81
CA VAL A 61 -0.79 10.29 -9.42
C VAL A 61 0.38 10.01 -10.38
N GLY A 62 1.00 8.85 -10.22
CA GLY A 62 2.21 8.47 -10.96
C GLY A 62 3.52 8.70 -10.21
N ASP A 63 3.52 9.44 -9.09
CA ASP A 63 4.75 9.64 -8.31
C ASP A 63 5.35 8.32 -7.85
N ILE A 64 6.64 8.11 -8.12
CA ILE A 64 7.37 6.90 -7.76
C ILE A 64 8.22 7.14 -6.52
N HIS A 65 8.07 6.25 -5.55
CA HIS A 65 8.80 6.27 -4.29
C HIS A 65 9.48 4.93 -4.03
N SER A 66 10.74 4.99 -3.60
CA SER A 66 11.52 3.87 -3.10
C SER A 66 11.25 3.66 -1.61
N ILE A 67 10.43 2.67 -1.30
CA ILE A 67 9.90 2.41 0.04
C ILE A 67 10.51 1.13 0.61
N ALA A 68 10.79 1.13 1.92
CA ALA A 68 11.24 -0.05 2.64
C ALA A 68 10.07 -1.01 2.88
N ILE A 69 10.29 -2.31 2.68
CA ILE A 69 9.34 -3.35 3.09
C ILE A 69 9.98 -4.33 4.08
N SER A 70 9.16 -4.96 4.92
CA SER A 70 9.62 -5.93 5.92
C SER A 70 8.46 -6.81 6.38
N HIS A 71 8.05 -7.80 5.58
CA HIS A 71 6.90 -8.66 5.90
C HIS A 71 7.04 -10.09 5.36
N GLY A 72 6.42 -11.05 6.06
CA GLY A 72 6.17 -12.42 5.58
C GLY A 72 4.76 -12.65 5.06
N GLU A 73 3.82 -11.76 5.42
CA GLU A 73 2.39 -11.86 5.14
C GLU A 73 1.86 -10.54 4.54
N GLY A 74 2.47 -10.10 3.43
CA GLY A 74 2.13 -8.84 2.78
C GLY A 74 1.37 -8.98 1.47
N ARG A 75 1.03 -10.21 1.07
CA ARG A 75 0.41 -10.47 -0.23
C ARG A 75 -1.06 -10.08 -0.19
N PHE A 76 -1.42 -9.07 -0.95
CA PHE A 76 -2.80 -8.68 -1.18
C PHE A 76 -3.50 -9.66 -2.11
N VAL A 77 -4.63 -10.19 -1.65
CA VAL A 77 -5.51 -11.08 -2.42
C VAL A 77 -6.95 -10.63 -2.28
N ALA A 78 -7.69 -10.70 -3.37
CA ALA A 78 -9.11 -10.38 -3.45
C ALA A 78 -9.68 -11.02 -4.73
N THR A 79 -11.01 -11.10 -4.82
CA THR A 79 -11.66 -11.52 -6.07
C THR A 79 -11.51 -10.44 -7.15
N ALA A 80 -11.61 -10.81 -8.42
CA ALA A 80 -11.57 -9.86 -9.53
C ALA A 80 -12.68 -8.79 -9.40
N GLU A 81 -13.84 -9.16 -8.86
CA GLU A 81 -14.95 -8.23 -8.61
C GLU A 81 -14.59 -7.19 -7.53
N GLU A 82 -14.01 -7.63 -6.41
CA GLU A 82 -13.59 -6.71 -5.35
C GLU A 82 -12.46 -5.78 -5.82
N ILE A 83 -11.50 -6.29 -6.60
CA ILE A 83 -10.44 -5.46 -7.20
C ILE A 83 -11.04 -4.42 -8.15
N ALA A 84 -11.98 -4.81 -9.01
CA ALA A 84 -12.65 -3.89 -9.92
C ALA A 84 -13.43 -2.79 -9.16
N LYS A 85 -14.11 -3.14 -8.05
CA LYS A 85 -14.78 -2.17 -7.17
C LYS A 85 -13.77 -1.20 -6.54
N LEU A 86 -12.69 -1.72 -5.96
CA LEU A 86 -11.62 -0.89 -5.38
C LEU A 86 -11.03 0.07 -6.41
N ALA A 87 -10.76 -0.41 -7.62
CA ALA A 87 -10.26 0.41 -8.72
C ALA A 87 -11.26 1.50 -9.14
N ALA A 88 -12.53 1.14 -9.35
CA ALA A 88 -13.59 2.09 -9.74
C ALA A 88 -13.79 3.19 -8.69
N ASN A 89 -13.67 2.85 -7.41
CA ASN A 89 -13.76 3.81 -6.32
C ASN A 89 -12.48 4.67 -6.17
N GLY A 90 -11.37 4.27 -6.80
CA GLY A 90 -10.06 4.89 -6.61
C GLY A 90 -9.46 4.59 -5.24
N GLN A 91 -9.80 3.43 -4.66
CA GLN A 91 -9.28 2.94 -3.39
C GLN A 91 -7.93 2.26 -3.52
N ILE A 92 -7.49 1.89 -4.74
CA ILE A 92 -6.13 1.43 -4.98
C ILE A 92 -5.20 2.63 -4.87
N ALA A 93 -4.53 2.75 -3.72
CA ALA A 93 -3.75 3.93 -3.38
C ALA A 93 -2.32 3.86 -3.93
N THR A 94 -1.70 2.69 -3.83
CA THR A 94 -0.32 2.46 -4.27
C THR A 94 -0.12 1.08 -4.85
N GLN A 95 0.80 0.97 -5.80
CA GLN A 95 1.14 -0.28 -6.46
C GLN A 95 2.66 -0.46 -6.53
N TYR A 96 3.13 -1.71 -6.42
CA TYR A 96 4.51 -2.08 -6.74
C TYR A 96 4.76 -1.90 -8.23
N VAL A 97 5.91 -1.32 -8.59
CA VAL A 97 6.25 -1.04 -9.99
C VAL A 97 7.64 -1.55 -10.35
N ASP A 98 7.83 -1.83 -11.63
CA ASP A 98 9.14 -2.12 -12.21
C ASP A 98 10.03 -0.87 -12.34
N PHE A 99 11.12 -0.99 -13.09
CA PHE A 99 12.08 0.09 -13.31
C PHE A 99 11.57 1.16 -14.29
N ASP A 100 10.57 0.84 -15.10
CA ASP A 100 9.92 1.76 -16.03
C ASP A 100 8.73 2.48 -15.38
N GLY A 101 8.37 2.10 -14.15
CA GLY A 101 7.29 2.72 -13.37
C GLY A 101 5.92 2.05 -13.58
N GLU A 102 5.89 0.90 -14.25
CA GLU A 102 4.64 0.19 -14.55
C GLU A 102 4.33 -0.87 -13.48
N PRO A 103 3.05 -1.03 -13.09
CA PRO A 103 2.64 -2.10 -12.18
C PRO A 103 3.07 -3.46 -12.68
N THR A 104 3.70 -4.25 -11.82
CA THR A 104 4.32 -5.50 -12.24
C THR A 104 4.01 -6.67 -11.31
N PHE A 105 3.99 -7.86 -11.90
CA PHE A 105 3.95 -9.13 -11.17
C PHE A 105 5.32 -9.78 -11.04
N ASP A 106 6.38 -9.13 -11.55
CA ASP A 106 7.76 -9.58 -11.35
C ASP A 106 8.11 -9.58 -9.86
N ILE A 107 8.50 -10.73 -9.33
CA ILE A 107 8.84 -10.94 -7.93
C ILE A 107 10.02 -10.07 -7.45
N HIS A 108 10.89 -9.61 -8.36
CA HIS A 108 11.98 -8.72 -8.01
C HIS A 108 11.48 -7.32 -7.63
N CYS A 109 10.32 -6.90 -8.12
CA CYS A 109 9.71 -5.59 -7.88
C CYS A 109 8.45 -5.65 -7.00
N ASN A 110 7.66 -6.71 -7.16
CA ASN A 110 6.49 -7.07 -6.36
C ASN A 110 6.80 -8.33 -5.51
N PRO A 111 7.51 -8.16 -4.37
CA PRO A 111 8.15 -9.25 -3.63
C PRO A 111 7.19 -10.17 -2.87
N ASN A 112 5.93 -9.79 -2.74
CA ASN A 112 4.86 -10.62 -2.16
C ASN A 112 3.89 -11.14 -3.21
N THR A 113 4.05 -10.78 -4.49
CA THR A 113 3.14 -11.14 -5.60
C THR A 113 1.68 -10.78 -5.30
N SER A 114 1.47 -9.58 -4.75
CA SER A 114 0.14 -9.01 -4.57
C SER A 114 -0.59 -8.93 -5.90
N PHE A 115 -1.89 -9.26 -5.89
CA PHE A 115 -2.75 -9.13 -7.06
C PHE A 115 -2.82 -7.67 -7.52
N ASP A 116 -2.81 -7.47 -8.84
CA ASP A 116 -2.73 -6.15 -9.51
C ASP A 116 -1.63 -5.24 -8.97
N ALA A 117 -0.55 -5.85 -8.48
CA ALA A 117 0.56 -5.18 -7.80
C ALA A 117 0.12 -4.28 -6.63
N ILE A 118 -1.04 -4.54 -6.02
CA ILE A 118 -1.60 -3.71 -4.96
C ILE A 118 -0.69 -3.75 -3.73
N GLU A 119 -0.21 -2.58 -3.34
CA GLU A 119 0.67 -2.40 -2.19
C GLU A 119 -0.11 -1.79 -1.02
N GLY A 120 -1.00 -0.84 -1.30
CA GLY A 120 -1.87 -0.22 -0.31
C GLY A 120 -3.20 0.21 -0.90
N ILE A 121 -4.22 0.23 -0.04
CA ILE A 121 -5.58 0.64 -0.37
C ILE A 121 -6.14 1.60 0.69
N THR A 122 -7.23 2.29 0.37
CA THR A 122 -7.94 3.18 1.30
C THR A 122 -9.38 2.75 1.52
N SER A 123 -9.99 3.23 2.61
CA SER A 123 -11.45 3.23 2.79
C SER A 123 -12.17 3.93 1.63
N PRO A 124 -13.46 3.63 1.40
CA PRO A 124 -14.24 4.29 0.35
C PRO A 124 -14.25 5.82 0.47
N ASP A 125 -14.22 6.35 1.69
CA ASP A 125 -14.14 7.79 1.97
C ASP A 125 -12.70 8.35 1.99
N GLY A 126 -11.70 7.50 1.74
CA GLY A 126 -10.28 7.85 1.72
C GLY A 126 -9.63 8.10 3.08
N ARG A 127 -10.37 8.09 4.20
CA ARG A 127 -9.87 8.50 5.52
C ARG A 127 -9.01 7.46 6.22
N VAL A 128 -9.16 6.18 5.87
CA VAL A 128 -8.36 5.08 6.42
C VAL A 128 -7.43 4.58 5.33
N LEU A 129 -6.12 4.80 5.48
CA LEU A 129 -5.09 4.25 4.59
C LEU A 129 -4.48 2.99 5.22
N GLY A 130 -4.45 1.89 4.45
CA GLY A 130 -3.70 0.67 4.73
C GLY A 130 -2.57 0.50 3.70
N LYS A 131 -1.34 0.23 4.17
CA LYS A 131 -0.14 0.11 3.32
C LYS A 131 0.83 -0.94 3.88
N MET A 132 1.56 -1.66 3.02
CA MET A 132 2.59 -2.62 3.44
C MET A 132 4.00 -2.01 3.55
N GLY A 133 4.31 -1.05 2.68
CA GLY A 133 5.53 -0.27 2.65
C GLY A 133 5.63 0.66 3.85
N HIS A 134 6.82 0.67 4.44
CA HIS A 134 7.14 1.44 5.62
C HIS A 134 7.58 2.87 5.27
N SER A 135 6.61 3.72 4.97
CA SER A 135 6.83 5.15 4.72
C SER A 135 7.38 5.89 5.96
N GLU A 136 7.25 5.30 7.15
CA GLU A 136 7.83 5.81 8.40
C GLU A 136 9.31 5.44 8.59
N ARG A 137 9.84 4.45 7.86
CA ARG A 137 11.26 4.02 7.96
C ARG A 137 12.17 4.93 7.13
N MET A 138 12.11 6.23 7.43
CA MET A 138 12.93 7.27 6.83
C MET A 138 13.44 8.22 7.91
N GLY A 139 14.53 8.94 7.63
CA GLY A 139 15.11 9.87 8.58
C GLY A 139 16.52 10.27 8.18
N ASN A 140 17.14 11.14 8.99
CA ASN A 140 18.51 11.59 8.74
C ASN A 140 19.48 10.39 8.77
N GLY A 141 20.26 10.22 7.70
CA GLY A 141 21.21 9.11 7.55
C GLY A 141 20.60 7.73 7.24
N VAL A 142 19.28 7.62 7.11
CA VAL A 142 18.60 6.35 6.78
C VAL A 142 18.56 6.15 5.26
N CYS A 143 18.99 5.00 4.77
CA CYS A 143 18.95 4.63 3.35
C CYS A 143 19.59 5.66 2.40
N ILE A 144 20.61 6.40 2.87
CA ILE A 144 21.33 7.45 2.11
C ILE A 144 21.94 6.94 0.80
N ASN A 145 22.34 5.67 0.76
CA ASN A 145 22.93 5.02 -0.41
C ASN A 145 21.90 4.37 -1.35
N VAL A 146 20.61 4.47 -1.03
CA VAL A 146 19.53 3.99 -1.90
C VAL A 146 19.03 5.19 -2.71
N PRO A 147 19.00 5.12 -4.06
CA PRO A 147 18.45 6.20 -4.89
C PRO A 147 16.92 6.32 -4.72
N GLY A 148 16.32 7.31 -5.39
CA GLY A 148 14.86 7.52 -5.42
C GLY A 148 14.28 8.30 -4.24
N ALA A 149 13.10 8.88 -4.46
CA ALA A 149 12.33 9.59 -3.43
C ALA A 149 11.83 8.59 -2.38
N LYS A 150 11.93 8.92 -1.09
CA LYS A 150 11.47 8.04 0.02
C LYS A 150 10.25 8.60 0.73
N ASP A 151 10.05 9.91 0.65
CA ASP A 151 9.04 10.61 1.40
C ASP A 151 7.77 10.79 0.58
N GLN A 152 6.73 10.05 0.96
CA GLN A 152 5.38 10.17 0.41
C GLN A 152 4.56 11.27 1.09
N LYS A 153 5.16 12.03 2.02
CA LYS A 153 4.53 13.13 2.78
C LYS A 153 3.24 12.72 3.49
N ILE A 154 3.10 11.44 3.84
CA ILE A 154 1.86 10.89 4.43
C ILE A 154 1.53 11.55 5.76
N PHE A 155 2.56 11.76 6.59
CA PHE A 155 2.40 12.37 7.90
C PHE A 155 2.09 13.87 7.81
N GLU A 156 2.80 14.59 6.94
CA GLU A 156 2.53 16.01 6.69
C GLU A 156 1.11 16.22 6.14
N SER A 157 0.70 15.41 5.15
CA SER A 157 -0.65 15.45 4.57
C SER A 157 -1.71 15.15 5.62
N GLY A 158 -1.48 14.13 6.46
CA GLY A 158 -2.36 13.79 7.57
C GLY A 158 -2.52 14.93 8.58
N VAL A 159 -1.42 15.62 8.96
CA VAL A 159 -1.48 16.78 9.86
C VAL A 159 -2.23 17.95 9.21
N ASN A 160 -1.96 18.24 7.94
CA ASN A 160 -2.58 19.36 7.23
C ASN A 160 -4.08 19.16 6.99
N TYR A 161 -4.57 17.92 6.90
CA TYR A 161 -6.00 17.64 6.77
C TYR A 161 -6.85 18.07 7.98
N PHE A 162 -6.26 18.13 9.19
CA PHE A 162 -6.96 18.53 10.41
C PHE A 162 -6.81 20.02 10.77
N LYS A 163 -6.07 20.79 9.98
CA LYS A 163 -5.95 22.25 10.14
C LYS A 163 -7.10 22.96 9.43
#